data_AF-A0A410P6U4-F1
#
_entry.id   AF-A0A410P6U4-F1
#
_cell.length_a   1.000
_cell.length_b   1.000
_cell.length_c   1.000
_cell.angle_alpha   90.00
_cell.angle_beta   90.00
_cell.angle_gamma   90.00
#
_symmetry.space_group_name_H-M   'P 1'
#
loop_
_entity.id
_entity.type
_entity.pdbx_description
1 polymer ?
#
loop_
_entity_poly.entity_id
_entity_poly.type
_entity_poly.pdbx_seq_one_letter_code
_entity_poly.pdbx_strand_id
1 'polypeptide(L)'
;MDDGQGDLFLSKEKQLLSWCKQKRIFSKAEVISFGTKNYYLRADRTIRDFVRQGLVRKISKEECIRRNLKGKMAWYELVSV
;
A
#
# COMPACT_ATOMS: atom_id res chain seq x y z
N MET A 1 11.38 4.76 26.79
CA MET A 1 11.50 6.01 26.01
C MET A 1 12.76 5.87 25.20
N ASP A 2 12.60 5.71 23.88
CA ASP A 2 13.70 5.66 22.93
C ASP A 2 13.54 6.90 22.04
N ASP A 3 14.21 7.96 22.45
CA ASP A 3 14.24 9.26 21.78
C ASP A 3 15.24 9.20 20.62
N GLY A 4 14.82 8.58 19.52
CA GLY A 4 15.55 8.52 18.26
C GLY A 4 15.28 9.72 17.38
N GLN A 5 15.99 10.82 17.62
CA GLN A 5 16.04 12.00 16.75
C GLN A 5 16.60 11.61 15.37
N GLY A 6 15.73 11.29 14.40
CA GLY A 6 16.15 10.88 13.05
C GLY A 6 15.05 10.57 12.02
N ASP A 7 13.78 10.89 12.28
CA ASP A 7 12.66 10.52 11.38
C ASP A 7 12.46 11.48 10.17
N LEU A 8 13.48 12.25 9.80
CA LEU A 8 13.40 13.16 8.63
C LEU A 8 13.40 12.39 7.29
N PHE A 9 13.75 11.10 7.31
CA PHE A 9 13.74 10.22 6.15
C PHE A 9 13.28 8.79 6.51
N LEU A 10 11.99 8.59 6.77
CA LEU A 10 11.42 7.24 6.69
C LEU A 10 11.81 6.63 5.33
N SER A 11 12.39 5.42 5.30
CA SER A 11 12.63 4.72 4.03
C SER A 11 11.34 4.70 3.20
N LYS A 12 11.44 4.84 1.87
CA LYS A 12 10.27 4.91 0.98
C LYS A 12 9.29 3.75 1.18
N GLU A 13 9.79 2.59 1.61
CA GLU A 13 9.01 1.42 2.03
C GLU A 13 8.16 1.69 3.28
N LYS A 14 8.73 2.29 4.33
CA LYS A 14 7.99 2.68 5.53
C LYS A 14 6.95 3.77 5.21
N GLN A 15 7.28 4.72 4.34
CA GLN A 15 6.32 5.74 3.88
C GLN A 15 5.14 5.09 3.16
N LEU A 16 5.41 4.14 2.25
CA LEU A 16 4.37 3.38 1.55
C LEU A 16 3.54 2.54 2.52
N LEU A 17 4.16 1.87 3.49
CA LEU A 17 3.45 1.08 4.49
C LEU A 17 2.55 1.97 5.36
N SER A 18 3.04 3.14 5.78
CA SER A 18 2.25 4.14 6.52
C SER A 18 1.05 4.60 5.69
N TRP A 19 1.27 4.90 4.41
CA TRP A 19 0.19 5.24 3.48
C TRP A 19 -0.84 4.11 3.32
N CYS A 20 -0.41 2.85 3.20
CA CYS A 20 -1.30 1.69 3.20
C CYS A 20 -2.14 1.59 4.49
N LYS A 21 -1.52 1.84 5.64
CA LYS A 21 -2.19 1.84 6.95
C LYS A 21 -3.26 2.93 7.08
N GLN A 22 -3.00 4.11 6.51
CA GLN A 22 -3.96 5.22 6.47
C GLN A 22 -5.10 4.94 5.49
N LYS A 23 -4.80 4.44 4.29
CA LYS A 23 -5.80 4.18 3.24
C LYS A 23 -6.71 2.99 3.55
N ARG A 24 -6.18 1.94 4.21
CA ARG A 24 -6.82 0.64 4.48
C ARG A 24 -7.18 -0.15 3.22
N ILE A 25 -7.89 0.42 2.26
CA ILE A 25 -8.22 -0.16 0.97
C ILE A 25 -7.70 0.79 -0.12
N PHE A 26 -7.00 0.23 -1.10
CA PHE A 26 -6.38 1.02 -2.17
C PHE A 26 -6.22 0.22 -3.46
N SER A 27 -6.22 0.92 -4.59
CA SER A 27 -6.01 0.32 -5.90
C SER A 27 -4.54 0.34 -6.34
N LYS A 28 -4.17 -0.52 -7.29
CA LYS A 28 -2.85 -0.45 -7.96
C LYS A 28 -2.61 0.93 -8.60
N ALA A 29 -3.65 1.58 -9.12
CA ALA A 29 -3.56 2.93 -9.68
C ALA A 29 -3.10 3.93 -8.60
N GLU A 30 -3.67 3.85 -7.40
CA GLU A 30 -3.28 4.71 -6.28
C GLU A 30 -1.86 4.43 -5.81
N VAL A 31 -1.41 3.18 -5.80
CA VAL A 31 -0.02 2.81 -5.49
C VAL A 31 0.96 3.42 -6.50
N ILE A 32 0.63 3.34 -7.79
CA ILE A 32 1.44 3.95 -8.86
C ILE A 32 1.46 5.47 -8.69
N SER A 33 0.31 6.10 -8.43
CA SER A 33 0.20 7.53 -8.18
C SER A 33 1.04 7.96 -6.97
N PHE A 34 0.99 7.19 -5.87
CA PHE A 34 1.84 7.39 -4.70
C PHE A 34 3.31 7.28 -5.06
N GLY A 35 3.70 6.23 -5.80
CA GLY A 35 5.08 6.03 -6.27
C GLY A 35 5.59 7.22 -7.08
N THR A 36 4.81 7.68 -8.06
CA THR A 36 5.17 8.85 -8.89
C THR A 36 5.31 10.12 -8.04
N LYS A 37 4.36 10.41 -7.14
CA LYS A 37 4.40 11.60 -6.27
C LYS A 37 5.58 11.60 -5.29
N ASN A 38 6.01 10.43 -4.85
CA ASN A 38 7.06 10.27 -3.85
C ASN A 38 8.41 9.87 -4.44
N TYR A 39 8.57 9.94 -5.77
CA TYR A 39 9.77 9.50 -6.50
C TYR A 39 10.19 8.06 -6.16
N TYR A 40 9.20 7.19 -5.93
CA TYR A 40 9.39 5.79 -5.56
C TYR A 40 8.89 4.85 -6.65
N LEU A 41 9.72 4.68 -7.70
CA LEU A 41 9.42 3.83 -8.85
C LEU A 41 9.15 2.35 -8.50
N ARG A 42 9.64 1.90 -7.33
CA ARG A 42 9.47 0.51 -6.86
C ARG A 42 8.19 0.28 -6.06
N ALA A 43 7.32 1.28 -5.87
CA ALA A 43 6.12 1.16 -5.04
C ALA A 43 5.26 -0.08 -5.37
N ASP A 44 5.02 -0.37 -6.65
CA ASP A 44 4.26 -1.57 -7.07
C ASP A 44 4.97 -2.89 -6.72
N ARG A 45 6.30 -2.94 -6.84
CA ARG A 45 7.08 -4.12 -6.44
C ARG A 45 7.01 -4.32 -4.93
N THR A 46 7.09 -3.22 -4.16
CA THR A 46 7.02 -3.25 -2.70
C THR A 46 5.65 -3.67 -2.19
N ILE A 47 4.55 -3.24 -2.82
CA ILE A 47 3.21 -3.77 -2.48
C ILE A 47 3.14 -5.29 -2.69
N ARG A 48 3.72 -5.82 -3.78
CA ARG A 48 3.77 -7.28 -3.99
C ARG A 48 4.57 -7.98 -2.91
N ASP A 49 5.61 -7.34 -2.40
CA ASP A 49 6.39 -7.84 -1.26
C ASP A 49 5.56 -7.83 0.04
N PHE A 50 4.85 -6.74 0.31
CA PHE A 50 3.90 -6.66 1.43
C PHE A 50 2.80 -7.73 1.35
N VAL A 51 2.37 -8.10 0.14
CA VAL A 51 1.45 -9.22 -0.04
C VAL A 51 2.07 -10.57 0.33
N ARG A 52 3.33 -10.79 -0.04
CA ARG A 52 4.07 -12.02 0.36
C ARG A 52 4.33 -12.07 1.86
N GLN A 53 4.58 -10.93 2.49
CA GLN A 53 4.76 -10.80 3.94
C GLN A 53 3.44 -10.87 4.72
N GLY A 54 2.28 -10.90 4.05
CA GLY A 54 0.97 -10.92 4.70
C GLY A 54 0.53 -9.59 5.31
N LEU A 55 1.24 -8.48 5.05
CA LEU A 55 0.89 -7.13 5.52
C LEU A 55 -0.29 -6.54 4.73
N VAL A 56 -0.40 -6.95 3.47
CA VAL A 56 -1.44 -6.51 2.53
C VAL A 56 -2.02 -7.75 1.88
N ARG A 57 -3.31 -7.76 1.57
CA ARG A 57 -3.94 -8.82 0.78
C ARG A 57 -4.51 -8.25 -0.51
N LYS A 58 -4.45 -9.05 -1.57
CA LYS A 58 -5.14 -8.72 -2.82
C LYS A 58 -6.63 -9.04 -2.67
N ILE A 59 -7.48 -8.12 -3.08
CA ILE A 59 -8.93 -8.30 -3.07
C ILE A 59 -9.35 -9.02 -4.36
N SER A 60 -10.11 -10.11 -4.22
CA SER A 60 -10.65 -10.87 -5.35
C SER A 60 -11.68 -10.06 -6.13
N LYS A 61 -11.85 -10.37 -7.43
CA LYS A 61 -12.77 -9.64 -8.30
C LYS A 61 -14.21 -9.64 -7.79
N GLU A 62 -14.68 -10.78 -7.27
CA GLU A 62 -16.02 -10.91 -6.68
C GLU A 62 -16.19 -10.01 -5.46
N GLU A 63 -15.18 -9.94 -4.61
CA GLU A 63 -15.20 -9.07 -3.44
C GLU A 63 -15.14 -7.59 -3.83
N CYS A 64 -14.39 -7.24 -4.89
CA CYS A 64 -14.43 -5.90 -5.46
C CYS A 64 -15.85 -5.53 -5.92
N ILE A 65 -16.56 -6.43 -6.61
CA ILE A 65 -17.95 -6.21 -7.05
C ILE A 65 -18.86 -6.02 -5.83
N ARG A 66 -18.77 -6.91 -4.83
CA ARG A 66 -19.56 -6.84 -3.59
C ARG A 66 -19.37 -5.54 -2.82
N ARG A 67 -18.13 -5.02 -2.81
CA ARG A 67 -17.76 -3.77 -2.13
C ARG A 67 -17.88 -2.52 -3.04
N ASN A 68 -18.41 -2.67 -4.26
CA ASN A 68 -18.53 -1.60 -5.26
C ASN A 68 -17.18 -0.89 -5.58
N LEU A 69 -16.07 -1.63 -5.53
CA LEU A 69 -14.75 -1.15 -5.90
C LEU A 69 -14.62 -1.11 -7.42
N LYS A 70 -14.54 0.10 -7.98
CA LYS A 70 -14.59 0.33 -9.44
C LYS A 70 -13.19 0.30 -10.08
N GLY A 71 -13.15 0.05 -11.39
CA GLY A 71 -11.93 0.10 -12.19
C GLY A 71 -11.38 -1.27 -12.57
N LYS A 72 -10.54 -1.31 -13.61
CA LYS A 72 -9.96 -2.54 -14.17
C LYS A 72 -8.68 -3.01 -13.45
N MET A 73 -8.19 -2.23 -12.49
CA MET A 73 -6.94 -2.53 -11.79
C MET A 73 -7.16 -3.39 -10.54
N ALA A 74 -6.08 -4.05 -10.10
CA ALA A 74 -6.09 -4.81 -8.85
C ALA A 74 -6.35 -3.89 -7.65
N TRP A 75 -7.12 -4.40 -6.71
CA TRP A 75 -7.38 -3.77 -5.42
C TRP A 75 -6.69 -4.54 -4.30
N TYR A 76 -6.29 -3.81 -3.28
CA TYR A 76 -5.57 -4.31 -2.12
C TYR A 76 -6.20 -3.78 -0.84
N GLU A 77 -6.03 -4.55 0.23
CA GLU A 77 -6.47 -4.20 1.57
C GLU A 77 -5.34 -4.48 2.56
N LEU A 78 -5.13 -3.58 3.52
CA LEU A 78 -4.21 -3.84 4.63
C LEU A 78 -4.78 -4.99 5.48
N VAL A 79 -3.97 -6.02 5.73
CA VAL A 79 -4.31 -7.05 6.70
C VAL A 79 -4.11 -6.43 8.08
N SER A 80 -5.16 -6.40 8.91
CA SER A 80 -5.02 -5.85 10.25
C SER A 80 -4.07 -6.74 11.05
N VAL A 81 -2.87 -6.21 11.33
CA VAL A 81 -2.08 -6.59 12.50
C VAL A 81 -2.73 -6.05 13.77
#